data_AF-A0A2V7ZJD6-F1
#
_entry.id   AF-A0A2V7ZJD6-F1
#
_cell.length_a   1.000
_cell.length_b   1.000
_cell.length_c   1.000
_cell.angle_alpha   90.00
_cell.angle_beta   90.00
_cell.angle_gamma   90.00
#
_symmetry.space_group_name_H-M   'P 1'
#
loop_
_entity.id
_entity.type
_entity.pdbx_description
1 polymer ?
#
loop_
_entity_poly.entity_id
_entity_poly.type
_entity_poly.pdbx_seq_one_letter_code
_entity_poly.pdbx_strand_id
1 'polypeptide(L)'
;MLVRPNESDLDEFRRGIDPLASSGKLGALLAQFPASFKDSPQSRDYVNGLLRAFGGYRVAVELRHKSWSDNIGGTLQLLNAFDAAWVQIDEPKFRFSIRQNYLPNVEGFYYMRLHGRNAKNWWKHDKSEDRYDYLYSSEELREFSETADAARRLVKKLYLYTNNHFS
;
A
#
# COMPACT_ATOMS: atom_id res chain seq x y z
N MET A 1 -8.10 -18.43 -6.58
CA MET A 1 -8.26 -17.70 -7.87
C MET A 1 -8.45 -16.24 -7.52
N LEU A 2 -7.75 -15.30 -8.18
CA LEU A 2 -8.01 -13.87 -7.95
C LEU A 2 -9.39 -13.55 -8.50
N VAL A 3 -10.30 -13.04 -7.65
CA VAL A 3 -11.61 -12.56 -8.10
C VAL A 3 -11.36 -11.39 -9.04
N ARG A 4 -11.87 -11.47 -10.26
CA ARG A 4 -11.81 -10.35 -11.21
C ARG A 4 -13.14 -9.61 -11.17
N PRO A 5 -13.18 -8.33 -10.75
CA PRO A 5 -14.40 -7.54 -10.87
C PRO A 5 -14.77 -7.42 -12.35
N ASN A 6 -16.07 -7.45 -12.64
CA ASN A 6 -16.57 -7.14 -13.96
C ASN A 6 -16.67 -5.60 -14.16
N GLU A 7 -17.02 -5.15 -15.36
CA GLU A 7 -17.15 -3.71 -15.64
C GLU A 7 -18.21 -3.02 -14.78
N SER A 8 -19.32 -3.69 -14.49
CA SER A 8 -20.38 -3.15 -13.62
C SER A 8 -19.88 -2.90 -12.20
N ASP A 9 -19.09 -3.82 -11.63
CA ASP A 9 -18.50 -3.67 -10.29
C ASP A 9 -17.56 -2.44 -10.25
N LEU A 10 -16.77 -2.26 -11.31
CA LEU A 10 -15.83 -1.14 -11.45
C LEU A 10 -16.58 0.19 -11.62
N ASP A 11 -17.65 0.22 -12.41
CA ASP A 11 -18.48 1.41 -12.61
C ASP A 11 -19.21 1.82 -11.34
N GLU A 12 -19.74 0.85 -10.60
CA GLU A 12 -20.40 1.12 -9.33
C GLU A 12 -19.42 1.72 -8.31
N PHE A 13 -18.23 1.13 -8.19
CA PHE A 13 -17.20 1.67 -7.31
C PHE A 13 -16.80 3.10 -7.70
N ARG A 14 -16.57 3.35 -9.00
CA ARG A 14 -16.22 4.70 -9.53
C ARG A 14 -17.29 5.72 -9.20
N ARG A 15 -18.56 5.41 -9.49
CA ARG A 15 -19.70 6.28 -9.14
C ARG A 15 -19.73 6.64 -7.65
N GLY A 16 -19.36 5.71 -6.77
CA GLY A 16 -19.31 5.94 -5.33
C GLY A 16 -18.21 6.93 -4.90
N ILE A 17 -17.06 6.93 -5.56
CA ILE A 17 -15.89 7.76 -5.17
C ILE A 17 -15.75 9.05 -5.98
N ASP A 18 -16.39 9.15 -7.15
CA ASP A 18 -16.30 10.31 -8.04
C ASP A 18 -16.67 11.65 -7.39
N PRO A 19 -17.68 11.74 -6.49
CA PRO A 19 -17.95 12.98 -5.77
C PRO A 19 -16.77 13.44 -4.91
N LEU A 20 -16.01 12.51 -4.31
CA LEU A 20 -14.81 12.83 -3.52
C LEU A 20 -13.65 13.22 -4.43
N ALA A 21 -13.49 12.55 -5.57
CA ALA A 21 -12.44 12.85 -6.54
C ALA A 21 -12.65 14.23 -7.20
N SER A 22 -13.84 14.49 -7.73
CA SER A 22 -14.20 15.73 -8.41
C SER A 22 -14.19 16.95 -7.48
N SER A 23 -14.46 16.77 -6.17
CA SER A 23 -14.35 17.82 -5.16
C SER A 23 -12.93 18.00 -4.58
N GLY A 24 -11.94 17.22 -5.06
CA GLY A 24 -10.55 17.29 -4.59
C GLY A 24 -10.32 16.74 -3.17
N LYS A 25 -11.32 16.05 -2.60
CA LYS A 25 -11.28 15.47 -1.24
C LYS A 25 -10.72 14.04 -1.22
N LEU A 26 -10.61 13.38 -2.36
CA LEU A 26 -9.98 12.07 -2.47
C LEU A 26 -8.44 12.21 -2.50
N GLY A 27 -7.77 11.62 -1.52
CA GLY A 27 -6.30 11.61 -1.44
C GLY A 27 -5.66 10.67 -2.48
N ALA A 28 -5.90 9.37 -2.30
CA ALA A 28 -5.55 8.29 -3.21
C ALA A 28 -6.43 7.06 -2.93
N LEU A 29 -6.64 6.22 -3.93
CA LEU A 29 -7.23 4.89 -3.79
C LEU A 29 -6.16 3.90 -3.32
N LEU A 30 -6.45 3.12 -2.30
CA LEU A 30 -5.55 2.10 -1.78
C LEU A 30 -5.93 0.73 -2.35
N ALA A 31 -5.04 0.15 -3.14
CA ALA A 31 -5.10 -1.23 -3.61
C ALA A 31 -4.21 -2.12 -2.73
N GLN A 32 -4.79 -2.71 -1.69
CA GLN A 32 -4.07 -3.53 -0.72
C GLN A 32 -4.20 -5.03 -1.01
N PHE A 33 -3.07 -5.71 -1.16
CA PHE A 33 -3.03 -7.15 -1.43
C PHE A 33 -2.60 -7.97 -0.20
N PRO A 34 -3.06 -9.23 -0.06
CA PRO A 34 -2.66 -10.10 1.04
C PRO A 34 -1.22 -10.60 0.86
N ALA A 35 -0.60 -11.10 1.94
CA ALA A 35 0.75 -11.68 1.88
C ALA A 35 0.87 -12.93 0.97
N SER A 36 -0.24 -13.57 0.62
CA SER A 36 -0.28 -14.67 -0.36
C SER A 36 -0.16 -14.18 -1.81
N PHE A 37 -0.29 -12.87 -2.07
CA PHE A 37 -0.19 -12.27 -3.39
C PHE A 37 1.28 -12.11 -3.81
N LYS A 38 1.80 -13.11 -4.52
CA LYS A 38 3.20 -13.16 -4.97
C LYS A 38 3.34 -12.53 -6.36
N ASP A 39 4.51 -11.96 -6.61
CA ASP A 39 4.93 -11.60 -7.96
C ASP A 39 4.93 -12.84 -8.89
N SER A 40 4.07 -12.81 -9.91
CA SER A 40 3.90 -13.80 -10.98
C SER A 40 3.30 -13.11 -12.21
N PRO A 41 3.34 -13.71 -13.42
CA PRO A 41 2.70 -13.11 -14.59
C PRO A 41 1.22 -12.76 -14.36
N GLN A 42 0.46 -13.67 -13.75
CA GLN A 42 -0.98 -13.48 -13.51
C GLN A 42 -1.27 -12.35 -12.51
N SER A 43 -0.43 -12.18 -11.48
CA SER A 43 -0.61 -11.11 -10.50
C SER A 43 -0.17 -9.75 -11.06
N ARG A 44 0.88 -9.70 -11.91
CA ARG A 44 1.24 -8.50 -12.66
C ARG A 44 0.14 -8.08 -13.63
N ASP A 45 -0.45 -9.02 -14.35
CA ASP A 45 -1.60 -8.76 -15.24
C ASP A 45 -2.79 -8.21 -14.46
N TYR A 46 -3.04 -8.76 -13.26
CA TYR A 46 -4.09 -8.27 -12.38
C TYR A 46 -3.84 -6.81 -11.95
N VAL A 47 -2.62 -6.48 -11.49
CA VAL A 47 -2.25 -5.11 -11.10
C VAL A 47 -2.35 -4.16 -12.29
N ASN A 48 -1.86 -4.57 -13.47
CA ASN A 48 -2.01 -3.80 -14.72
C ASN A 48 -3.48 -3.49 -15.03
N GLY A 49 -4.35 -4.50 -14.98
CA GLY A 49 -5.78 -4.32 -15.24
C GLY A 49 -6.44 -3.36 -14.25
N LEU A 50 -6.11 -3.51 -12.96
CA LEU A 50 -6.60 -2.63 -11.89
C LEU A 50 -6.15 -1.18 -12.09
N LEU A 51 -4.87 -0.95 -12.37
CA LEU A 51 -4.33 0.39 -12.58
C LEU A 51 -4.89 1.05 -13.84
N ARG A 52 -5.15 0.28 -14.90
CA ARG A 52 -5.87 0.77 -16.10
C ARG A 52 -7.31 1.18 -15.76
N ALA A 53 -8.04 0.35 -15.03
CA ALA A 53 -9.43 0.62 -14.65
C ALA A 53 -9.58 1.88 -13.80
N PHE A 54 -8.58 2.17 -12.95
CA PHE A 54 -8.58 3.31 -12.03
C PHE A 54 -7.62 4.45 -12.43
N GLY A 55 -7.22 4.53 -13.70
CA GLY A 55 -6.28 5.55 -14.19
C GLY A 55 -6.74 7.00 -14.04
N GLY A 56 -8.04 7.23 -13.74
CA GLY A 56 -8.57 8.55 -13.40
C GLY A 56 -8.26 9.03 -11.97
N TYR A 57 -7.64 8.19 -11.13
CA TYR A 57 -7.36 8.49 -9.73
C TYR A 57 -5.88 8.26 -9.40
N ARG A 58 -5.40 8.89 -8.32
CA ARG A 58 -4.13 8.49 -7.70
C ARG A 58 -4.32 7.12 -7.05
N VAL A 59 -3.49 6.15 -7.41
CA VAL A 59 -3.57 4.78 -6.84
C VAL A 59 -2.30 4.46 -6.07
N ALA A 60 -2.46 4.03 -4.82
CA ALA A 60 -1.40 3.49 -3.97
C ALA A 60 -1.53 1.97 -3.92
N VAL A 61 -0.47 1.24 -4.24
CA VAL A 61 -0.46 -0.23 -4.30
C VAL A 61 0.35 -0.78 -3.14
N GLU A 62 -0.29 -1.58 -2.30
CA GLU A 62 0.36 -2.22 -1.16
C GLU A 62 0.58 -3.72 -1.40
N LEU A 63 1.86 -4.08 -1.42
CA LEU A 63 2.35 -5.43 -1.64
C LEU A 63 3.05 -5.91 -0.37
N ARG A 64 2.81 -7.15 0.04
CA ARG A 64 3.33 -7.68 1.32
C ARG A 64 4.29 -8.85 1.18
N HIS A 65 4.37 -9.46 0.01
CA HIS A 65 5.23 -10.62 -0.24
C HIS A 65 6.59 -10.20 -0.83
N LYS A 66 7.69 -10.75 -0.32
CA LYS A 66 9.06 -10.40 -0.73
C LYS A 66 9.37 -10.60 -2.20
N SER A 67 8.63 -11.45 -2.91
CA SER A 67 8.90 -11.69 -4.35
C SER A 67 8.73 -10.43 -5.19
N TRP A 68 7.94 -9.44 -4.75
CA TRP A 68 7.86 -8.12 -5.38
C TRP A 68 9.13 -7.30 -5.14
N SER A 69 9.63 -7.27 -3.90
CA SER A 69 10.89 -6.57 -3.58
C SER A 69 12.13 -7.26 -4.13
N ASP A 70 12.11 -8.58 -4.29
CA ASP A 70 13.19 -9.33 -4.94
C ASP A 70 13.27 -9.01 -6.45
N ASN A 71 12.14 -8.63 -7.05
CA ASN A 71 12.04 -8.12 -8.42
C ASN A 71 11.73 -6.61 -8.42
N ILE A 72 12.57 -5.83 -7.74
CA ILE A 72 12.36 -4.39 -7.58
C ILE A 72 12.24 -3.66 -8.93
N GLY A 73 13.09 -4.00 -9.92
CA GLY A 73 13.07 -3.34 -11.23
C GLY A 73 11.74 -3.54 -11.97
N GLY A 74 11.24 -4.78 -12.02
CA GLY A 74 9.95 -5.06 -12.65
C GLY A 74 8.76 -4.49 -11.89
N THR A 75 8.82 -4.49 -10.55
CA THR A 75 7.77 -3.88 -9.71
C THR A 75 7.70 -2.38 -9.93
N LEU A 76 8.84 -1.67 -9.91
CA LEU A 76 8.90 -0.24 -10.16
C LEU A 76 8.47 0.10 -11.58
N GLN A 77 8.90 -0.67 -12.59
CA GLN A 77 8.47 -0.47 -13.98
C GLN A 77 6.95 -0.56 -14.11
N LEU A 78 6.34 -1.58 -13.50
CA LEU A 78 4.89 -1.77 -13.50
C LEU A 78 4.14 -0.60 -12.85
N LEU A 79 4.54 -0.19 -11.64
CA LEU A 79 3.84 0.85 -10.89
C LEU A 79 4.05 2.25 -11.49
N ASN A 80 5.28 2.56 -11.91
CA ASN A 80 5.63 3.87 -12.47
C ASN A 80 4.96 4.10 -13.84
N ALA A 81 4.63 3.05 -14.59
CA ALA A 81 3.89 3.17 -15.85
C ALA A 81 2.47 3.76 -15.68
N PHE A 82 1.96 3.83 -14.45
CA PHE A 82 0.64 4.38 -14.10
C PHE A 82 0.71 5.47 -13.03
N ASP A 83 1.89 6.02 -12.76
CA ASP A 83 2.12 6.96 -11.65
C ASP A 83 1.60 6.45 -10.29
N ALA A 84 1.60 5.13 -10.10
CA ALA A 84 1.08 4.48 -8.91
C ALA A 84 2.15 4.45 -7.81
N ALA A 85 1.81 4.90 -6.60
CA ALA A 85 2.74 4.87 -5.47
C ALA A 85 2.82 3.45 -4.88
N TRP A 86 4.04 2.93 -4.72
CA TRP A 86 4.27 1.74 -3.93
C TRP A 86 4.17 2.10 -2.45
N VAL A 87 3.14 1.58 -1.78
CA VAL A 87 2.90 1.83 -0.36
C VAL A 87 4.06 1.27 0.45
N GLN A 88 4.66 2.13 1.27
CA GLN A 88 5.68 1.75 2.24
C GLN A 88 5.00 1.26 3.53
N ILE A 89 5.38 0.08 4.02
CA ILE A 89 4.73 -0.54 5.18
C ILE A 89 5.71 -0.86 6.31
N ASP A 90 5.30 -0.48 7.53
CA ASP A 90 5.85 -1.06 8.75
C ASP A 90 4.90 -2.16 9.25
N GLU A 91 5.48 -3.35 9.44
CA GLU A 91 4.84 -4.56 9.96
C GLU A 91 5.94 -5.46 10.53
N PRO A 92 5.64 -6.45 11.39
CA PRO A 92 6.65 -7.41 11.83
C PRO A 92 7.21 -8.16 10.61
N LYS A 93 8.54 -8.28 10.54
CA LYS A 93 9.22 -8.88 9.39
C LYS A 93 9.38 -10.39 9.60
N PHE A 94 8.82 -11.17 8.69
CA PHE A 94 8.93 -12.63 8.62
C PHE A 94 9.73 -13.05 7.39
N ARG A 95 9.98 -14.36 7.24
CA ARG A 95 10.73 -14.96 6.11
C ARG A 95 10.31 -14.45 4.73
N PHE A 96 9.01 -14.17 4.54
CA PHE A 96 8.44 -13.77 3.26
C PHE A 96 7.94 -12.32 3.23
N SER A 97 8.17 -11.54 4.29
CA SER A 97 7.76 -10.14 4.33
C SER A 97 8.52 -9.32 3.30
N ILE A 98 7.82 -8.36 2.70
CA ILE A 98 8.39 -7.43 1.74
C ILE A 98 9.53 -6.61 2.36
N ARG A 99 10.55 -6.32 1.54
CA ARG A 99 11.70 -5.49 1.91
C ARG A 99 11.59 -4.16 1.21
N GLN A 100 11.70 -3.06 1.95
CA GLN A 100 11.50 -1.71 1.45
C GLN A 100 12.56 -0.77 2.01
N ASN A 101 12.92 0.25 1.25
CA ASN A 101 13.87 1.30 1.62
C ASN A 101 13.17 2.61 2.04
N TYR A 102 11.83 2.60 2.09
CA TYR A 102 10.97 3.73 2.44
C TYR A 102 11.07 4.96 1.53
N LEU A 103 11.66 4.83 0.34
CA LEU A 103 11.73 5.91 -0.65
C LEU A 103 10.49 5.93 -1.55
N PRO A 104 10.04 7.11 -2.00
CA PRO A 104 9.02 7.21 -3.03
C PRO A 104 9.52 6.62 -4.36
N ASN A 105 8.65 5.92 -5.09
CA ASN A 105 8.90 5.51 -6.47
C ASN A 105 8.41 6.52 -7.53
N VAL A 106 7.55 7.46 -7.12
CA VAL A 106 6.96 8.51 -7.96
C VAL A 106 7.00 9.85 -7.24
N GLU A 107 7.06 10.95 -8.00
CA GLU A 107 7.11 12.32 -7.45
C GLU A 107 5.72 12.89 -7.13
N GLY A 108 4.66 12.27 -7.64
CA GLY A 108 3.29 12.74 -7.48
C GLY A 108 2.82 12.72 -6.03
N PHE A 109 3.11 11.63 -5.31
CA PHE A 109 2.79 11.48 -3.89
C PHE A 109 3.53 10.31 -3.24
N TYR A 110 3.60 10.34 -1.91
CA TYR A 110 4.09 9.27 -1.05
C TYR A 110 2.95 8.69 -0.20
N TYR A 111 3.00 7.39 0.06
CA TYR A 111 1.99 6.69 0.85
C TYR A 111 2.67 5.69 1.79
N MET A 112 2.50 5.86 3.10
CA MET A 112 3.02 4.97 4.14
C MET A 112 1.92 4.51 5.09
N ARG A 113 2.00 3.25 5.53
CA ARG A 113 1.10 2.67 6.53
C ARG A 113 1.90 1.98 7.63
N LEU A 114 1.59 2.33 8.87
CA LEU A 114 2.21 1.76 10.06
C LEU A 114 1.24 0.77 10.69
N HIS A 115 1.50 -0.54 10.55
CA HIS A 115 0.58 -1.57 11.05
C HIS A 115 0.88 -2.04 12.47
N GLY A 116 1.96 -1.58 13.10
CA GLY A 116 2.46 -2.11 14.35
C GLY A 116 3.40 -3.29 14.15
N ARG A 117 4.08 -3.70 15.22
CA ARG A 117 5.10 -4.76 15.21
C ARG A 117 4.75 -5.93 16.14
N ASN A 118 3.46 -6.22 16.34
CA ASN A 118 2.99 -7.36 17.14
C ASN A 118 3.25 -8.71 16.42
N ALA A 119 4.49 -9.20 16.49
CA ALA A 119 4.90 -10.45 15.86
C ALA A 119 4.20 -11.68 16.44
N LYS A 120 3.83 -11.63 17.73
CA LYS A 120 3.21 -12.75 18.46
C LYS A 120 1.85 -13.11 17.89
N ASN A 121 1.00 -12.10 17.66
CA ASN A 121 -0.38 -12.30 17.20
C ASN A 121 -0.54 -12.10 15.69
N TRP A 122 0.56 -11.87 14.96
CA TRP A 122 0.45 -11.49 13.55
C TRP A 122 -0.25 -12.54 12.69
N TRP A 123 0.13 -13.82 12.82
CA TRP A 123 -0.44 -14.94 12.04
C TRP A 123 -1.43 -15.79 12.81
N LYS A 124 -1.34 -15.77 14.14
CA LYS A 124 -2.18 -16.56 15.04
C LYS A 124 -2.81 -15.61 16.04
N HIS A 125 -4.09 -15.36 15.87
CA HIS A 125 -4.89 -14.48 16.69
C HIS A 125 -6.31 -15.01 16.76
N ASP A 126 -7.02 -14.63 17.81
CA ASP A 126 -8.42 -14.98 17.96
C ASP A 126 -9.28 -14.03 17.11
N LYS A 127 -8.89 -12.75 17.03
CA LYS A 127 -9.50 -11.75 16.16
C LYS A 127 -8.47 -11.11 15.23
N SER A 128 -8.88 -10.78 14.01
CA SER A 128 -7.97 -10.15 13.03
C SER A 128 -7.36 -8.83 13.49
N GLU A 129 -8.03 -8.13 14.41
CA GLU A 129 -7.55 -6.88 15.00
C GLU A 129 -6.41 -7.08 16.00
N ASP A 130 -6.27 -8.24 16.63
CA ASP A 130 -5.20 -8.52 17.62
C ASP A 130 -3.79 -8.36 17.02
N ARG A 131 -3.66 -8.48 15.70
CA ARG A 131 -2.39 -8.25 15.00
C ARG A 131 -1.94 -6.79 15.01
N TYR A 132 -2.90 -5.87 15.20
CA TYR A 132 -2.71 -4.43 15.22
C TYR A 132 -2.61 -3.87 16.65
N ASP A 133 -2.76 -4.73 17.68
CA ASP A 133 -2.52 -4.38 19.08
C ASP A 133 -1.03 -4.11 19.32
N TYR A 134 -0.64 -2.86 19.05
CA TYR A 134 0.73 -2.39 19.16
C TYR A 134 0.76 -0.88 19.40
N LEU A 135 1.49 -0.46 20.43
CA LEU A 135 1.77 0.94 20.70
C LEU A 135 3.21 1.24 20.34
N TYR A 136 3.42 2.01 19.27
CA TYR A 136 4.75 2.48 18.90
C TYR A 136 5.35 3.35 20.00
N SER A 137 6.63 3.14 20.31
CA SER A 137 7.37 4.06 21.19
C SER A 137 7.72 5.37 20.47
N SER A 138 8.06 6.41 21.23
CA SER A 138 8.51 7.69 20.66
C SER A 138 9.79 7.53 19.82
N GLU A 139 10.66 6.59 20.18
CA GLU A 139 11.87 6.24 19.45
C GLU A 139 11.55 5.59 18.11
N GLU A 140 10.60 4.65 18.08
CA GLU A 140 10.15 4.03 16.83
C GLU A 140 9.47 5.03 15.89
N LEU A 141 8.64 5.92 16.44
CA LEU A 141 7.99 6.97 15.67
C LEU A 141 8.98 7.99 15.08
N ARG A 142 10.14 8.18 15.73
CA ARG A 142 11.18 9.10 15.22
C ARG A 142 11.69 8.68 13.85
N GLU A 143 11.90 7.38 13.63
CA GLU A 143 12.33 6.83 12.34
C GLU A 143 11.35 7.20 11.20
N PHE A 144 10.05 7.07 11.47
CA PHE A 144 9.02 7.39 10.47
C PHE A 144 8.84 8.89 10.27
N SER A 145 9.03 9.69 11.32
CA SER A 145 9.04 11.16 11.20
C SER A 145 10.18 11.63 10.31
N GLU A 146 11.40 11.12 10.52
CA GLU A 146 12.58 11.43 9.71
C GLU A 146 12.39 10.98 8.26
N THR A 147 11.83 9.78 8.06
CA THR A 147 11.47 9.26 6.73
C THR A 147 10.46 10.17 6.03
N ALA A 148 9.40 10.60 6.72
CA ALA A 148 8.40 11.51 6.17
C ALA A 148 9.01 12.88 5.83
N ASP A 149 9.94 13.37 6.65
CA ASP A 149 10.68 14.62 6.42
C ASP A 149 11.62 14.58 5.21
N ALA A 150 12.20 13.41 4.92
CA ALA A 150 12.95 13.19 3.69
C ALA A 150 12.01 13.07 2.48
N ALA A 151 10.97 12.25 2.59
CA ALA A 151 10.02 11.98 1.51
C ALA A 151 9.29 13.25 1.06
N ARG A 152 8.89 14.15 1.97
CA ARG A 152 8.19 15.40 1.62
C ARG A 152 9.00 16.34 0.72
N ARG A 153 10.32 16.17 0.64
CA ARG A 153 11.20 16.95 -0.27
C ARG A 153 11.22 16.39 -1.69
N LEU A 154 10.76 15.15 -1.87
CA LEU A 154 10.79 14.40 -3.12
C LEU A 154 9.41 14.29 -3.79
N VAL A 155 8.33 14.54 -3.05
CA VAL A 155 6.96 14.38 -3.55
C VAL A 155 6.09 15.61 -3.31
N LYS A 156 5.04 15.75 -4.13
CA LYS A 156 4.06 16.86 -4.01
C LYS A 156 3.09 16.69 -2.85
N LYS A 157 2.78 15.45 -2.44
CA LYS A 157 1.86 15.12 -1.35
C LYS A 157 2.35 13.91 -0.57
N LEU A 158 2.15 13.91 0.74
CA LEU A 158 2.52 12.80 1.60
C LEU A 158 1.31 12.33 2.40
N TYR A 159 1.04 11.03 2.40
CA TYR A 159 0.06 10.39 3.26
C TYR A 159 0.73 9.36 4.16
N LEU A 160 0.54 9.48 5.47
CA LEU A 160 1.01 8.52 6.47
C LEU A 160 -0.18 8.16 7.36
N TYR A 161 -0.49 6.87 7.42
CA TYR A 161 -1.60 6.36 8.23
C TYR A 161 -1.08 5.39 9.30
N THR A 162 -1.45 5.63 10.55
CA THR A 162 -1.36 4.62 11.60
C THR A 162 -2.53 3.66 11.47
N ASN A 163 -2.24 2.37 11.38
CA ASN A 163 -3.21 1.29 11.24
C ASN A 163 -3.04 0.23 12.35
N ASN A 164 -2.25 0.55 13.37
CA ASN A 164 -2.12 -0.17 14.64
C ASN A 164 -3.27 0.20 15.60
N HIS A 165 -4.51 0.26 15.07
CA HIS A 165 -5.71 0.52 15.87
C HIS A 165 -6.29 -0.83 16.29
N PHE A 166 -6.45 -1.01 17.60
CA PHE A 166 -7.07 -2.17 18.25
C PHE A 166 -8.16 -1.62 19.20
N SER A 167 -9.29 -2.33 19.33
CA SER A 167 -10.44 -1.93 20.15
C SER A 167 -10.87 -3.04 21.09
#